data_AF-X0CAT0-F1
#
_entry.id   AF-X0CAT0-F1
#
_cell.length_a   1.000
_cell.length_b   1.000
_cell.length_c   1.000
_cell.angle_alpha   90.00
_cell.angle_beta   90.00
_cell.angle_gamma   90.00
#
_symmetry.space_group_name_H-M   'P 1'
#
loop_
_entity.id
_entity.type
_entity.pdbx_description
1 polymer ?
#
loop_
_entity_poly.entity_id
_entity_poly.type
_entity_poly.pdbx_seq_one_letter_code
_entity_poly.pdbx_strand_id
1 'polypeptide(L)'
;MQRYSGYWERFLCYCVRIFPLGQAGAQKEHGVWFTDEQWGHLGDMIQQLDIVADIVKRSEEEAKGKEKQKQQQQQQQKKKKKKRHTDIDLDTDIDTDADDTGTDTDDNAADAGLEVEEADLDNPELEALDRAVCRFYLSCIKQKLGRKQYRNPLLHFTAVLGIKEDGSWAPAHSHTRFLAGFLWCSRVVLLEHFFEDDPKMAIWARLICQVHGGKDSSRGGNIAVNAWQGRNGSTRAPTTKPLNCSSRSRCAA
;
A
#
# COMPACT_ATOMS: atom_id res chain seq x y z
N MET A 1 6.76 -1.02 -6.31
CA MET A 1 5.50 -0.44 -5.78
C MET A 1 5.58 -0.05 -4.30
N GLN A 2 5.96 -0.97 -3.39
CA GLN A 2 5.99 -0.75 -1.92
C GLN A 2 6.77 0.49 -1.46
N ARG A 3 7.86 0.85 -2.15
CA ARG A 3 8.67 2.04 -1.80
C ARG A 3 7.91 3.37 -1.97
N TYR A 4 6.92 3.43 -2.86
CA TYR A 4 6.16 4.65 -3.15
C TYR A 4 4.80 4.68 -2.46
N SER A 5 4.20 3.52 -2.14
CA SER A 5 2.95 3.44 -1.36
C SER A 5 3.12 4.04 0.03
N GLY A 6 4.28 3.85 0.67
CA GLY A 6 4.54 4.39 2.01
C GLY A 6 4.43 5.91 2.14
N TYR A 7 4.62 6.69 1.07
CA TYR A 7 4.40 8.14 1.12
C TYR A 7 2.91 8.50 1.15
N TRP A 8 2.08 7.73 0.44
CA TRP A 8 0.64 7.88 0.42
C TRP A 8 0.01 7.40 1.72
N GLU A 9 0.50 6.31 2.29
CA GLU A 9 0.12 5.86 3.64
C GLU A 9 0.37 6.96 4.69
N ARG A 10 1.53 7.61 4.64
CA ARG A 10 1.81 8.75 5.55
C ARG A 10 0.86 9.92 5.32
N PHE A 11 0.49 10.19 4.07
CA PHE A 11 -0.50 11.22 3.74
C PHE A 11 -1.89 10.86 4.30
N LEU A 12 -2.33 9.59 4.21
CA LEU A 12 -3.57 9.14 4.84
C LEU A 12 -3.53 9.29 6.35
N CYS A 13 -2.46 8.82 7.00
CA CYS A 13 -2.28 8.98 8.44
C CYS A 13 -2.35 10.45 8.85
N TYR A 14 -1.78 11.36 8.07
CA TYR A 14 -1.90 12.79 8.27
C TYR A 14 -3.36 13.27 8.20
N CYS A 15 -4.10 12.89 7.16
CA CYS A 15 -5.50 13.27 6.99
C CYS A 15 -6.41 12.70 8.10
N VAL A 16 -6.22 11.43 8.46
CA VAL A 16 -6.97 10.76 9.54
C VAL A 16 -6.71 11.44 10.89
N ARG A 17 -5.47 11.87 11.18
CA ARG A 17 -5.16 12.62 12.41
C ARG A 17 -5.81 13.99 12.47
N ILE A 18 -6.03 14.63 11.33
CA ILE A 18 -6.68 15.94 11.25
C ILE A 18 -8.20 15.82 11.36
N PHE A 19 -8.78 14.70 10.95
CA PHE A 19 -10.23 14.52 10.90
C PHE A 19 -10.97 14.87 12.21
N PRO A 20 -10.49 14.48 13.42
CA PRO A 20 -11.13 14.85 14.68
C PRO A 20 -11.20 16.36 14.96
N LEU A 21 -10.33 17.17 14.35
CA LEU A 21 -10.33 18.63 14.51
C LEU A 21 -11.49 19.30 13.78
N GLY A 22 -12.17 18.59 12.88
CA GLY A 22 -13.17 19.15 11.97
C GLY A 22 -12.54 20.01 10.86
N GLN A 23 -13.32 20.36 9.84
CA GLN A 23 -12.83 21.19 8.72
C GLN A 23 -12.30 22.56 9.19
N ALA A 24 -13.01 23.21 10.12
CA ALA A 24 -12.61 24.51 10.64
C ALA A 24 -11.33 24.43 11.48
N GLY A 25 -11.17 23.38 12.28
CA GLY A 25 -9.95 23.12 13.05
C GLY A 25 -8.76 22.82 12.14
N ALA A 26 -8.95 21.97 11.12
CA ALA A 26 -7.95 21.68 10.10
C ALA A 26 -7.42 22.95 9.42
N GLN A 27 -8.33 23.87 9.07
CA GLN A 27 -7.95 25.14 8.46
C GLN A 27 -7.22 26.07 9.45
N LYS A 28 -7.65 26.11 10.70
CA LYS A 28 -7.07 26.98 11.72
C LYS A 28 -5.68 26.51 12.15
N GLU A 29 -5.52 25.21 12.40
CA GLU A 29 -4.29 24.64 12.99
C GLU A 29 -3.25 24.28 11.91
N HIS A 30 -3.70 23.70 10.80
CA HIS A 30 -2.80 23.24 9.73
C HIS A 30 -2.82 24.15 8.49
N GLY A 31 -3.76 25.10 8.39
CA GLY A 31 -3.88 25.95 7.20
C GLY A 31 -4.45 25.22 5.97
N VAL A 32 -4.96 24.00 6.15
CA VAL A 32 -5.45 23.13 5.08
C VAL A 32 -6.94 23.32 4.90
N TRP A 33 -7.42 23.27 3.66
CA TRP A 33 -8.84 23.37 3.35
C TRP A 33 -9.30 22.16 2.55
N PHE A 34 -10.13 21.35 3.20
CA PHE A 34 -10.87 20.28 2.55
C PHE A 34 -12.21 20.81 2.04
N THR A 35 -12.62 20.37 0.86
CA THR A 35 -14.00 20.59 0.39
C THR A 35 -14.96 19.67 1.13
N ASP A 36 -16.26 19.97 1.06
CA ASP A 36 -17.29 19.12 1.69
C ASP A 36 -17.29 17.71 1.11
N GLU A 37 -17.09 17.59 -0.20
CA GLU A 37 -16.92 16.30 -0.89
C GLU A 37 -15.69 15.53 -0.37
N GLN A 38 -14.53 16.20 -0.28
CA GLN A 38 -13.31 15.58 0.24
C GLN A 38 -13.47 15.12 1.69
N TRP A 39 -14.14 15.92 2.51
CA TRP A 39 -14.39 15.60 3.91
C TRP A 39 -15.37 14.46 4.08
N GLY A 40 -16.41 14.40 3.24
CA GLY A 40 -17.32 13.25 3.15
C GLY A 40 -16.59 11.97 2.79
N HIS A 41 -15.75 12.00 1.74
CA HIS A 41 -14.94 10.84 1.37
C HIS A 41 -13.94 10.41 2.45
N LEU A 42 -13.35 11.38 3.17
CA LEU A 42 -12.48 11.08 4.31
C LEU A 42 -13.27 10.38 5.44
N GLY A 43 -14.49 10.83 5.71
CA GLY A 43 -15.39 10.19 6.66
C GLY A 43 -15.76 8.75 6.25
N ASP A 44 -16.17 8.54 4.99
CA ASP A 44 -16.46 7.21 4.44
C ASP A 44 -15.25 6.27 4.62
N MET A 45 -14.05 6.75 4.28
CA MET A 45 -12.81 5.98 4.38
C MET A 45 -12.49 5.61 5.84
N ILE A 46 -12.65 6.53 6.78
CA ILE A 46 -12.42 6.25 8.21
C ILE A 46 -13.41 5.19 8.72
N GLN A 47 -14.69 5.26 8.32
CA GLN A 47 -15.67 4.24 8.69
C GLN A 47 -15.28 2.85 8.14
N GLN A 48 -14.81 2.77 6.89
CA GLN A 48 -14.33 1.50 6.33
C GLN A 48 -13.08 0.98 7.06
N LEU A 49 -12.16 1.88 7.45
CA LEU A 49 -11.00 1.50 8.25
C LEU A 49 -11.39 0.90 9.60
N ASP A 50 -12.40 1.47 10.27
CA ASP A 50 -12.91 0.95 11.54
C ASP A 50 -13.53 -0.44 11.37
N ILE A 51 -14.30 -0.67 10.30
CA ILE A 51 -14.89 -1.98 9.97
C ILE A 51 -13.80 -3.03 9.78
N VAL A 52 -12.80 -2.75 8.93
CA VAL A 52 -11.69 -3.67 8.66
C VAL A 52 -10.87 -3.92 9.93
N ALA A 53 -10.62 -2.88 10.73
CA ALA A 53 -9.90 -3.03 12.00
C ALA A 53 -10.63 -3.97 12.97
N ASP A 54 -11.96 -3.90 13.04
CA ASP A 54 -12.75 -4.80 13.89
C ASP A 54 -12.80 -6.24 13.36
N ILE A 55 -12.79 -6.44 12.04
CA ILE A 55 -12.65 -7.78 11.44
C ILE A 55 -11.31 -8.40 11.81
N VAL A 56 -10.21 -7.64 11.65
CA VAL A 56 -8.86 -8.11 11.98
C VAL A 56 -8.75 -8.49 13.47
N LYS A 57 -9.29 -7.65 14.37
CA LYS A 57 -9.31 -7.96 15.81
C LYS A 57 -10.03 -9.27 16.12
N ARG A 58 -11.23 -9.48 15.54
CA ARG A 58 -11.99 -10.72 15.75
C ARG A 58 -11.23 -11.94 15.25
N SER A 59 -10.61 -11.84 14.07
CA SER A 59 -9.79 -12.92 13.50
C SER A 59 -8.60 -13.28 14.41
N GLU A 60 -7.91 -12.28 14.95
CA GLU A 60 -6.81 -12.50 15.90
C GLU A 60 -7.28 -13.17 17.21
N GLU A 61 -8.44 -12.78 17.74
CA GLU A 61 -9.00 -13.36 18.96
C GLU A 61 -9.39 -14.83 18.76
N GLU A 62 -9.99 -15.16 17.62
CA GLU A 62 -10.31 -16.53 17.24
C GLU A 62 -9.06 -17.40 17.07
N ALA A 63 -8.02 -16.87 16.43
CA ALA A 63 -6.74 -17.56 16.28
C ALA A 63 -6.11 -17.88 17.65
N LYS A 64 -6.06 -16.88 18.56
CA LYS A 64 -5.57 -17.06 19.93
C LYS A 64 -6.41 -18.09 20.72
N GLY A 65 -7.73 -18.14 20.49
CA GLY A 65 -8.63 -19.13 21.10
C GLY A 65 -8.37 -20.57 20.62
N LYS A 66 -8.22 -20.77 19.31
CA LYS A 66 -7.90 -22.07 18.69
C LYS A 66 -6.54 -22.59 19.16
N GLU A 67 -5.55 -21.72 19.31
CA GLU A 67 -4.21 -22.09 19.79
C GLU A 67 -4.23 -22.55 21.25
N LYS A 68 -4.94 -21.85 22.14
CA LYS A 68 -5.13 -22.25 23.55
C LYS A 68 -5.83 -23.61 23.66
N GLN A 69 -6.83 -23.89 22.82
CA GLN A 69 -7.52 -25.18 22.79
C GLN A 69 -6.60 -26.32 22.35
N LYS A 70 -5.79 -26.11 21.30
CA LYS A 70 -4.78 -27.09 20.84
C LYS A 70 -3.77 -27.41 21.94
N GLN A 71 -3.27 -26.40 22.66
CA GLN A 71 -2.33 -26.60 23.77
C GLN A 71 -2.95 -27.39 24.94
N GLN A 72 -4.21 -27.13 25.29
CA GLN A 72 -4.91 -27.88 26.34
C GLN A 72 -5.17 -29.35 25.95
N GLN A 73 -5.55 -29.62 24.70
CA GLN A 73 -5.75 -30.99 24.21
C GLN A 73 -4.44 -31.79 24.19
N GLN A 74 -3.32 -31.18 23.80
CA GLN A 74 -2.00 -31.83 23.84
C GLN A 74 -1.55 -32.15 25.27
N GLN A 75 -1.80 -31.28 26.25
CA GLN A 75 -1.50 -31.56 27.67
C GLN A 75 -2.33 -32.71 28.23
N GLN A 76 -3.61 -32.83 27.85
CA GLN A 76 -4.47 -33.94 28.28
C GLN A 76 -4.05 -35.28 27.65
N GLN A 77 -3.63 -35.28 26.38
CA GLN A 77 -3.11 -36.47 25.70
C GLN A 77 -1.77 -36.94 26.31
N LYS A 78 -0.85 -36.02 26.66
CA LYS A 78 0.38 -36.36 27.39
C LYS A 78 0.09 -36.96 28.78
N LYS A 79 -0.90 -36.44 29.51
CA LYS A 79 -1.33 -37.01 30.82
C LYS A 79 -1.94 -38.42 30.67
N LYS A 80 -2.78 -38.66 29.66
CA LYS A 80 -3.34 -40.00 29.37
C LYS A 80 -2.29 -41.01 28.92
N LYS A 81 -1.24 -40.59 28.19
CA LYS A 81 -0.15 -41.49 27.77
C LYS A 81 0.76 -41.87 28.94
N LYS A 82 1.05 -40.94 29.86
CA LYS A 82 1.85 -41.21 31.08
C LYS A 82 1.14 -42.14 32.08
N LYS A 83 -0.19 -42.07 32.20
CA LYS A 83 -0.98 -42.96 33.09
C LYS A 83 -1.04 -44.42 32.63
N ARG A 84 -0.79 -44.71 31.34
CA ARG A 84 -0.79 -46.09 30.81
C ARG A 84 0.56 -46.82 30.98
N HIS A 85 1.61 -46.14 31.43
CA HIS A 85 2.93 -46.73 31.60
C HIS A 85 3.24 -47.14 33.06
N THR A 86 2.36 -46.84 34.02
CA THR A 86 2.59 -47.09 35.45
C THR A 86 1.91 -48.35 35.99
N ASP A 87 1.26 -49.17 35.15
CA ASP A 87 0.52 -50.37 35.57
C ASP A 87 1.04 -51.67 34.90
N ILE A 88 2.37 -51.82 34.76
CA ILE A 88 3.00 -53.13 34.53
C ILE A 88 4.26 -53.20 35.41
N ASP A 89 4.08 -53.60 36.67
CA ASP A 89 5.13 -54.26 37.44
C ASP A 89 4.81 -55.76 37.42
N LEU A 90 5.67 -56.54 36.76
CA LEU A 90 5.95 -57.94 37.09
C LEU A 90 7.25 -58.36 36.38
N ASP A 91 8.22 -58.67 37.23
CA ASP A 91 9.56 -59.21 36.99
C ASP A 91 9.74 -59.99 35.67
N THR A 92 10.75 -59.62 34.89
CA THR A 92 11.47 -60.59 34.05
C THR A 92 12.91 -60.11 33.84
N ASP A 93 13.84 -60.77 34.54
CA ASP A 93 15.25 -60.80 34.16
C ASP A 93 15.37 -61.45 32.77
N ILE A 94 16.01 -60.78 31.81
CA ILE A 94 16.66 -61.43 30.66
C ILE A 94 17.78 -60.51 30.15
N ASP A 95 19.00 -60.99 30.35
CA ASP A 95 20.21 -60.55 29.64
C ASP A 95 20.15 -61.06 28.20
N THR A 96 20.32 -60.17 27.21
CA THR A 96 20.91 -60.58 25.92
C THR A 96 21.59 -59.39 25.22
N ASP A 97 22.86 -59.58 24.91
CA ASP A 97 23.75 -58.73 24.13
C ASP A 97 23.39 -58.62 22.63
N ALA A 98 23.93 -57.55 22.01
CA ALA A 98 24.29 -57.39 20.58
C ALA A 98 23.12 -57.29 19.57
N ASP A 99 23.15 -56.57 18.46
CA ASP A 99 24.06 -55.61 17.80
C ASP A 99 23.24 -55.05 16.59
N ASP A 100 23.68 -53.91 16.06
CA ASP A 100 23.53 -53.42 14.69
C ASP A 100 22.13 -53.38 14.02
N THR A 101 21.71 -52.17 13.66
CA THR A 101 21.58 -51.71 12.25
C THR A 101 20.69 -50.48 12.20
N GLY A 102 21.22 -49.41 11.61
CA GLY A 102 20.59 -48.11 11.56
C GLY A 102 19.33 -48.05 10.70
N THR A 103 18.63 -46.92 10.80
CA THR A 103 17.99 -46.27 9.64
C THR A 103 17.58 -44.87 10.04
N ASP A 104 18.11 -43.90 9.31
CA ASP A 104 17.70 -42.51 9.31
C ASP A 104 16.18 -42.40 9.16
N THR A 105 15.56 -41.52 9.94
CA THR A 105 14.29 -40.93 9.54
C THR A 105 14.30 -39.47 9.95
N ASP A 106 14.72 -38.67 8.97
CA ASP A 106 14.51 -37.24 8.78
C ASP A 106 13.75 -36.54 9.90
N ASP A 107 14.45 -35.62 10.58
CA ASP A 107 13.88 -34.45 11.18
C ASP A 107 13.23 -33.59 10.09
N ASN A 108 12.06 -34.02 9.60
CA ASN A 108 11.10 -33.15 8.96
C ASN A 108 10.50 -32.29 10.08
N ALA A 109 11.30 -31.32 10.55
CA ALA A 109 10.77 -30.11 11.12
C ALA A 109 9.88 -29.52 10.02
N ALA A 110 8.59 -29.87 10.10
CA ALA A 110 7.56 -29.25 9.31
C ALA A 110 7.75 -27.74 9.51
N ASP A 111 8.33 -27.14 8.46
CA ASP A 111 8.16 -25.77 8.09
C ASP A 111 6.66 -25.51 8.18
N ALA A 112 6.22 -25.08 9.36
CA ALA A 112 5.03 -24.29 9.50
C ALA A 112 5.37 -22.93 8.90
N GLY A 113 5.69 -22.94 7.60
CA GLY A 113 5.37 -21.86 6.72
C GLY A 113 3.91 -21.59 7.02
N LEU A 114 3.70 -20.48 7.70
CA LEU A 114 2.41 -19.86 7.80
C LEU A 114 2.03 -19.60 6.33
N GLU A 115 1.40 -20.60 5.71
CA GLU A 115 0.59 -20.41 4.52
C GLU A 115 -0.43 -19.39 4.99
N VAL A 116 -0.11 -18.12 4.76
CA VAL A 116 -1.09 -17.06 4.68
C VAL A 116 -2.01 -17.60 3.60
N GLU A 117 -3.15 -18.17 4.02
CA GLU A 117 -4.14 -18.66 3.07
C GLU A 117 -4.34 -17.53 2.06
N GLU A 118 -4.21 -17.86 0.78
CA GLU A 118 -4.52 -17.03 -0.39
C GLU A 118 -6.03 -16.72 -0.43
N ALA A 119 -6.63 -16.41 0.72
CA ALA A 119 -8.06 -16.28 0.98
C ALA A 119 -8.33 -14.90 1.62
N ASP A 120 -7.81 -13.83 1.02
CA ASP A 120 -8.19 -12.46 1.42
C ASP A 120 -8.29 -11.48 0.23
N LEU A 121 -8.03 -11.92 -1.02
CA LEU A 121 -8.10 -11.04 -2.20
C LEU A 121 -9.55 -10.71 -2.64
N ASP A 122 -10.54 -11.47 -2.19
CA ASP A 122 -11.97 -11.30 -2.50
C ASP A 122 -12.80 -10.87 -1.27
N ASN A 123 -12.16 -10.23 -0.28
CA ASN A 123 -12.84 -9.71 0.90
C ASN A 123 -13.64 -8.43 0.52
N PRO A 124 -14.98 -8.44 0.58
CA PRO A 124 -15.80 -7.32 0.12
C PRO A 124 -15.60 -6.06 0.98
N GLU A 125 -15.25 -6.21 2.26
CA GLU A 125 -14.91 -5.09 3.12
C GLU A 125 -13.55 -4.47 2.77
N LEU A 126 -12.59 -5.28 2.34
CA LEU A 126 -11.31 -4.77 1.83
C LEU A 126 -11.50 -4.03 0.50
N GLU A 127 -12.34 -4.56 -0.41
CA GLU A 127 -12.70 -3.85 -1.65
C GLU A 127 -13.42 -2.52 -1.36
N ALA A 128 -14.32 -2.51 -0.38
CA ALA A 128 -15.03 -1.30 0.05
C ALA A 128 -14.05 -0.25 0.61
N LEU A 129 -13.06 -0.69 1.40
CA LEU A 129 -11.99 0.17 1.89
C LEU A 129 -11.14 0.72 0.74
N ASP A 130 -10.69 -0.13 -0.18
CA ASP A 130 -9.91 0.27 -1.35
C ASP A 130 -10.66 1.32 -2.19
N ARG A 131 -11.95 1.08 -2.43
CA ARG A 131 -12.82 2.04 -3.14
C ARG A 131 -12.95 3.36 -2.38
N ALA A 132 -13.06 3.33 -1.06
CA ALA A 132 -13.14 4.54 -0.24
C ALA A 132 -11.82 5.34 -0.25
N VAL A 133 -10.68 4.65 -0.12
CA VAL A 133 -9.33 5.26 -0.22
C VAL A 133 -9.12 5.89 -1.59
N CYS A 134 -9.45 5.16 -2.67
CA CYS A 134 -9.33 5.66 -4.04
C CYS A 134 -10.19 6.90 -4.27
N ARG A 135 -11.46 6.89 -3.84
CA ARG A 135 -12.35 8.07 -3.94
C ARG A 135 -11.77 9.28 -3.22
N PHE A 136 -11.29 9.11 -1.99
CA PHE A 136 -10.65 10.19 -1.24
C PHE A 136 -9.39 10.73 -1.94
N TYR A 137 -8.50 9.86 -2.41
CA TYR A 137 -7.31 10.28 -3.15
C TYR A 137 -7.64 11.04 -4.42
N LEU A 138 -8.58 10.54 -5.23
CA LEU A 138 -9.01 11.20 -6.45
C LEU A 138 -9.54 12.60 -6.17
N SER A 139 -10.31 12.78 -5.10
CA SER A 139 -10.82 14.10 -4.69
C SER A 139 -9.69 15.06 -4.30
N CYS A 140 -8.61 14.57 -3.67
CA CYS A 140 -7.43 15.37 -3.34
C CYS A 140 -6.60 15.74 -4.58
N ILE A 141 -6.44 14.82 -5.53
CA ILE A 141 -5.69 15.02 -6.79
C ILE A 141 -6.44 15.97 -7.73
N LYS A 142 -7.77 15.83 -7.84
CA LYS A 142 -8.61 16.59 -8.78
C LYS A 142 -9.02 17.96 -8.25
N GLN A 143 -8.64 18.33 -7.02
CA GLN A 143 -8.99 19.62 -6.43
C GLN A 143 -8.44 20.77 -7.29
N LYS A 144 -9.33 21.69 -7.69
CA LYS A 144 -8.93 22.89 -8.42
C LYS A 144 -8.12 23.81 -7.50
N LEU A 145 -6.93 24.18 -7.96
CA LEU A 145 -6.05 25.06 -7.22
C LEU A 145 -6.41 26.54 -7.46
N GLY A 146 -6.62 27.28 -6.37
CA GLY A 146 -6.77 28.73 -6.41
C GLY A 146 -5.43 29.45 -6.19
N ARG A 147 -5.50 30.75 -5.86
CA ARG A 147 -4.30 31.57 -5.55
C ARG A 147 -3.53 31.08 -4.32
N LYS A 148 -4.19 30.37 -3.40
CA LYS A 148 -3.58 29.77 -2.21
C LYS A 148 -3.42 28.27 -2.40
N GLN A 149 -2.42 27.87 -3.18
CA GLN A 149 -2.21 26.49 -3.63
C GLN A 149 -2.01 25.51 -2.46
N TYR A 150 -1.29 25.92 -1.41
CA TYR A 150 -1.05 25.13 -0.19
C TYR A 150 -2.27 24.96 0.73
N ARG A 151 -3.45 25.43 0.32
CA ARG A 151 -4.70 25.02 0.96
C ARG A 151 -5.10 23.59 0.57
N ASN A 152 -4.65 23.11 -0.59
CA ASN A 152 -4.88 21.73 -0.98
C ASN A 152 -4.11 20.79 -0.01
N PRO A 153 -4.78 19.80 0.61
CA PRO A 153 -4.16 18.92 1.61
C PRO A 153 -2.91 18.19 1.10
N LEU A 154 -2.93 17.73 -0.15
CA LEU A 154 -1.84 16.98 -0.75
C LEU A 154 -0.61 17.88 -1.00
N LEU A 155 -0.82 19.09 -1.53
CA LEU A 155 0.25 20.08 -1.72
C LEU A 155 0.80 20.60 -0.40
N HIS A 156 -0.05 20.80 0.61
CA HIS A 156 0.39 21.14 1.95
C HIS A 156 1.30 20.04 2.51
N PHE A 157 0.85 18.78 2.47
CA PHE A 157 1.60 17.65 2.99
C PHE A 157 2.96 17.48 2.30
N THR A 158 3.00 17.55 0.97
CA THR A 158 4.25 17.46 0.20
C THR A 158 5.20 18.62 0.47
N ALA A 159 4.70 19.81 0.77
CA ALA A 159 5.53 20.94 1.21
C ALA A 159 6.13 20.69 2.60
N VAL A 160 5.34 20.18 3.55
CA VAL A 160 5.79 19.86 4.91
C VAL A 160 6.84 18.74 4.90
N LEU A 161 6.72 17.75 4.01
CA LEU A 161 7.77 16.73 3.82
C LEU A 161 9.12 17.31 3.37
N GLY A 162 9.13 18.53 2.84
CA GLY A 162 10.34 19.25 2.48
C GLY A 162 11.03 19.92 3.66
N ILE A 163 10.44 19.90 4.86
CA ILE A 163 10.97 20.53 6.07
C ILE A 163 11.48 19.43 7.00
N LYS A 164 12.73 19.56 7.46
CA LYS A 164 13.33 18.64 8.43
C LYS A 164 12.93 19.01 9.86
N GLU A 165 13.24 18.14 10.81
CA GLU A 165 12.97 18.35 12.24
C GLU A 165 13.67 19.60 12.80
N ASP A 166 14.85 19.95 12.27
CA ASP A 166 15.60 21.16 12.63
C ASP A 166 15.03 22.45 12.00
N GLY A 167 13.92 22.35 11.25
CA GLY A 167 13.32 23.46 10.50
C GLY A 167 14.07 23.82 9.21
N SER A 168 15.17 23.13 8.89
CA SER A 168 15.88 23.33 7.63
C SER A 168 15.18 22.66 6.45
N TRP A 169 15.43 23.17 5.25
CA TRP A 169 14.89 22.58 4.03
C TRP A 169 15.64 21.28 3.68
N ALA A 170 14.88 20.26 3.28
CA ALA A 170 15.42 19.06 2.69
C ALA A 170 16.17 19.39 1.39
N PRO A 171 17.33 18.77 1.12
CA PRO A 171 18.02 18.93 -0.15
C PRO A 171 17.11 18.57 -1.33
N ALA A 172 17.21 19.33 -2.42
CA ALA A 172 16.34 19.17 -3.59
C ALA A 172 16.30 17.72 -4.12
N HIS A 173 17.45 17.03 -4.16
CA HIS A 173 17.53 15.65 -4.65
C HIS A 173 16.77 14.63 -3.78
N SER A 174 16.67 14.87 -2.47
CA SER A 174 15.86 14.05 -1.58
C SER A 174 14.38 14.36 -1.73
N HIS A 175 14.06 15.64 -1.97
CA HIS A 175 12.69 16.10 -2.18
C HIS A 175 12.06 15.51 -3.46
N THR A 176 12.83 15.51 -4.55
CA THR A 176 12.42 14.94 -5.84
C THR A 176 12.00 13.47 -5.74
N ARG A 177 12.62 12.68 -4.84
CA ARG A 177 12.30 11.26 -4.70
C ARG A 177 10.90 11.01 -4.14
N PHE A 178 10.48 11.77 -3.14
CA PHE A 178 9.12 11.60 -2.61
C PHE A 178 8.09 12.15 -3.59
N LEU A 179 8.39 13.27 -4.27
CA LEU A 179 7.47 13.84 -5.25
C LEU A 179 7.28 12.90 -6.45
N ALA A 180 8.34 12.21 -6.87
CA ALA A 180 8.26 11.14 -7.87
C ALA A 180 7.34 10.00 -7.41
N GLY A 181 7.36 9.63 -6.11
CA GLY A 181 6.43 8.66 -5.54
C GLY A 181 4.98 9.13 -5.57
N PHE A 182 4.72 10.39 -5.22
CA PHE A 182 3.41 11.01 -5.32
C PHE A 182 2.89 11.00 -6.77
N LEU A 183 3.69 11.51 -7.71
CA LEU A 183 3.31 11.56 -9.12
C LEU A 183 3.06 10.18 -9.72
N TRP A 184 3.90 9.19 -9.38
CA TRP A 184 3.73 7.82 -9.86
C TRP A 184 2.40 7.22 -9.40
N CYS A 185 2.12 7.23 -8.10
CA CYS A 185 0.88 6.64 -7.58
C CYS A 185 -0.35 7.48 -7.97
N SER A 186 -0.27 8.81 -8.01
CA SER A 186 -1.37 9.64 -8.55
C SER A 186 -1.71 9.23 -9.97
N ARG A 187 -0.70 8.97 -10.80
CA ARG A 187 -0.92 8.49 -12.18
C ARG A 187 -1.62 7.14 -12.18
N VAL A 188 -1.20 6.19 -11.35
CA VAL A 188 -1.85 4.86 -11.26
C VAL A 188 -3.32 4.99 -10.85
N VAL A 189 -3.60 5.75 -9.78
CA VAL A 189 -4.97 5.96 -9.28
C VAL A 189 -5.85 6.66 -10.32
N LEU A 190 -5.31 7.65 -11.04
CA LEU A 190 -6.04 8.30 -12.13
C LEU A 190 -6.32 7.35 -13.30
N LEU A 191 -5.36 6.49 -13.66
CA LEU A 191 -5.56 5.51 -14.73
C LEU A 191 -6.66 4.52 -14.35
N GLU A 192 -6.65 4.02 -13.12
CA GLU A 192 -7.70 3.13 -12.61
C GLU A 192 -9.07 3.81 -12.68
N HIS A 193 -9.18 5.06 -12.24
CA HIS A 193 -10.42 5.83 -12.30
C HIS A 193 -10.92 6.10 -13.72
N PHE A 194 -10.03 6.46 -14.66
CA PHE A 194 -10.44 6.79 -16.03
C PHE A 194 -10.72 5.57 -16.90
N PHE A 195 -10.18 4.40 -16.53
CA PHE A 195 -10.28 3.17 -17.31
C PHE A 195 -11.08 2.08 -16.59
N GLU A 196 -11.81 2.40 -15.53
CA GLU A 196 -12.72 1.47 -14.84
C GLU A 196 -13.73 0.84 -15.82
N ASP A 197 -14.13 1.61 -16.86
CA ASP A 197 -15.07 1.18 -17.91
C ASP A 197 -14.43 0.53 -19.15
N ASP A 198 -13.09 0.54 -19.30
CA ASP A 198 -12.39 -0.07 -20.46
C ASP A 198 -11.54 -1.29 -20.03
N PRO A 199 -12.00 -2.52 -20.31
CA PRO A 199 -11.31 -3.73 -19.88
C PRO A 199 -9.92 -3.88 -20.50
N LYS A 200 -9.64 -3.28 -21.67
CA LYS A 200 -8.30 -3.36 -22.29
C LYS A 200 -7.31 -2.48 -21.56
N MET A 201 -7.73 -1.32 -21.09
CA MET A 201 -6.85 -0.35 -20.43
C MET A 201 -6.66 -0.66 -18.94
N ALA A 202 -7.66 -1.28 -18.30
CA ALA A 202 -7.52 -1.87 -16.96
C ALA A 202 -6.39 -2.93 -16.90
N ILE A 203 -6.29 -3.78 -17.93
CA ILE A 203 -5.20 -4.77 -18.06
C ILE A 203 -3.83 -4.07 -18.19
N TRP A 204 -3.74 -3.00 -18.99
CA TRP A 204 -2.49 -2.24 -19.13
C TRP A 204 -2.08 -1.52 -17.84
N ALA A 205 -3.02 -0.94 -17.10
CA ALA A 205 -2.75 -0.31 -15.80
C ALA A 205 -2.22 -1.34 -14.78
N ARG A 206 -2.85 -2.53 -14.71
CA ARG A 206 -2.40 -3.66 -13.88
C ARG A 206 -1.02 -4.18 -14.32
N LEU A 207 -0.77 -4.31 -15.62
CA LEU A 207 0.53 -4.74 -16.16
C LEU A 207 1.64 -3.71 -15.87
N ILE A 208 1.37 -2.41 -16.00
CA ILE A 208 2.32 -1.35 -15.63
C ILE A 208 2.65 -1.42 -14.14
N CYS A 209 1.64 -1.63 -13.30
CA CYS A 209 1.80 -1.82 -11.86
C CYS A 209 2.66 -3.04 -11.51
N GLN A 210 2.53 -4.13 -12.28
CA GLN A 210 3.28 -5.36 -12.07
C GLN A 210 4.73 -5.27 -12.59
N VAL A 211 4.94 -4.69 -13.78
CA VAL A 211 6.26 -4.50 -14.39
C VAL A 211 7.15 -3.55 -13.57
N HIS A 212 6.58 -2.52 -12.94
CA HIS A 212 7.32 -1.59 -12.07
C HIS A 212 7.20 -1.96 -10.58
N GLY A 213 6.42 -3.00 -10.27
CA GLY A 213 6.18 -3.54 -8.93
C GLY A 213 7.09 -4.71 -8.57
N GLY A 214 7.54 -5.47 -9.57
CA GLY A 214 8.41 -6.63 -9.43
C GLY A 214 9.80 -6.29 -8.90
N LYS A 215 10.22 -6.99 -7.85
CA LYS A 215 11.60 -7.01 -7.36
C LYS A 215 12.51 -7.48 -8.50
N ASP A 216 13.54 -6.68 -8.77
CA ASP A 216 14.69 -7.09 -9.56
C ASP A 216 15.27 -8.38 -8.97
N SER A 217 15.10 -9.49 -9.66
CA SER A 217 16.08 -10.56 -9.65
C SER A 217 16.27 -11.05 -11.08
N SER A 218 17.37 -10.56 -11.64
CA SER A 218 18.07 -11.10 -12.81
C SER A 218 17.45 -10.91 -14.19
N ARG A 219 18.29 -10.31 -15.05
CA ARG A 219 18.30 -10.25 -16.52
C ARG A 219 17.59 -9.05 -17.15
N GLY A 220 18.43 -8.25 -17.82
CA GLY A 220 18.03 -7.07 -18.56
C GLY A 220 17.27 -7.39 -19.85
N GLY A 221 16.68 -6.34 -20.39
CA GLY A 221 16.00 -6.37 -21.68
C GLY A 221 15.31 -5.05 -21.95
N ASN A 222 15.84 -4.30 -22.91
CA ASN A 222 15.28 -3.08 -23.48
C ASN A 222 13.82 -3.27 -23.96
N ILE A 223 12.82 -3.02 -23.11
CA ILE A 223 11.41 -2.97 -23.53
C ILE A 223 10.68 -1.79 -22.87
N ALA A 224 11.13 -0.56 -23.12
CA ALA A 224 10.32 0.62 -22.77
C ALA A 224 10.59 1.91 -23.56
N VAL A 225 11.50 1.91 -24.54
CA VAL A 225 11.84 3.14 -25.28
C VAL A 225 11.11 3.26 -26.63
N ASN A 226 10.65 2.16 -27.22
CA ASN A 226 10.19 2.18 -28.62
C ASN A 226 8.67 2.31 -28.83
N ALA A 227 7.85 2.34 -27.79
CA ALA A 227 6.39 2.39 -27.95
C ALA A 227 5.81 3.81 -28.12
N TRP A 228 6.61 4.86 -27.90
CA TRP A 228 6.15 6.26 -28.03
C TRP A 228 6.50 6.92 -29.39
N GLN A 229 7.33 6.28 -30.22
CA GLN A 229 7.77 6.83 -31.51
C GLN A 229 6.94 6.39 -32.73
N GLY A 230 5.94 5.52 -32.56
CA GLY A 230 5.19 4.91 -33.68
C GLY A 230 3.90 5.60 -34.12
N ARG A 231 3.55 6.79 -33.59
CA ARG A 231 2.21 7.38 -33.84
C ARG A 231 2.19 8.84 -34.32
N ASN A 232 3.24 9.28 -35.02
CA ASN A 232 3.24 10.56 -35.76
C ASN A 232 3.58 10.31 -37.24
N GLY A 233 2.60 9.78 -37.97
CA GLY A 233 2.61 9.71 -39.42
C GLY A 233 1.60 10.68 -40.01
N SER A 234 2.11 11.73 -40.67
CA SER A 234 1.49 12.47 -41.78
C SER A 234 0.15 13.19 -41.53
N THR A 235 0.23 14.47 -41.16
CA THR A 235 -0.60 15.50 -41.81
C THR A 235 0.28 16.71 -42.12
N ARG A 236 0.25 17.15 -43.38
CA ARG A 236 1.02 18.27 -43.93
C ARG A 236 0.70 19.57 -43.19
N ALA A 237 1.76 20.31 -42.85
CA ALA A 237 1.68 21.71 -42.45
C ALA A 237 1.39 22.61 -43.67
N PRO A 238 0.50 23.61 -43.56
CA PRO A 238 0.54 24.77 -44.43
C PRO A 238 1.48 25.83 -43.85
N THR A 239 2.43 26.25 -44.68
CA THR A 239 3.40 27.32 -44.47
C THR A 239 2.71 28.67 -44.29
N THR A 240 2.96 29.35 -43.17
CA THR A 240 2.79 30.80 -43.05
C THR A 240 3.99 31.43 -42.34
N LYS A 241 4.38 32.60 -42.85
CA LYS A 241 5.66 33.29 -42.71
C LYS A 241 5.91 33.86 -41.30
N PRO A 242 7.18 34.05 -40.89
CA PRO A 242 7.51 34.64 -39.60
C PRO A 242 7.23 36.15 -39.59
N LEU A 243 6.40 36.59 -38.63
CA LEU A 243 6.26 38.01 -38.29
C LEU A 243 7.37 38.41 -37.33
N ASN A 244 8.21 39.30 -37.83
CA ASN A 244 9.26 40.04 -37.15
C ASN A 244 8.64 40.95 -36.06
N CYS A 245 9.10 40.87 -34.82
CA CYS A 245 8.80 41.85 -33.78
C CYS A 245 10.08 42.33 -33.13
N SER A 246 10.76 43.25 -33.82
CA SER A 246 11.54 44.30 -33.19
C SER A 246 10.60 45.41 -32.73
N SER A 247 10.51 45.69 -31.43
CA SER A 247 10.60 47.06 -30.92
C SER A 247 10.57 47.11 -29.38
N ARG A 248 11.55 47.85 -28.88
CA ARG A 248 11.72 48.31 -27.50
C ARG A 248 10.63 49.31 -27.10
N SER A 249 10.55 49.47 -25.77
CA SER A 249 10.32 50.73 -25.03
C SER A 249 8.88 51.04 -24.59
N ARG A 250 8.61 50.90 -23.28
CA ARG A 250 8.48 52.00 -22.28
C ARG A 250 7.55 51.57 -21.15
N CYS A 251 8.08 51.54 -19.93
CA CYS A 251 7.32 51.80 -18.71
C CYS A 251 8.06 52.92 -17.98
N ALA A 252 7.35 54.02 -17.75
CA ALA A 252 7.79 55.15 -16.95
C ALA A 252 6.63 55.51 -16.01
N ALA A 253 7.01 55.82 -14.76
CA ALA A 253 6.24 56.34 -13.63
C ALA A 253 5.19 55.40 -13.02
#